data_AF-A0A7C8IVC8-F1
#
_entry.id   AF-A0A7C8IVC8-F1
#
_cell.length_a   1.000
_cell.length_b   1.000
_cell.length_c   1.000
_cell.angle_alpha   90.00
_cell.angle_beta   90.00
_cell.angle_gamma   90.00
#
_symmetry.space_group_name_H-M   'P 1'
#
loop_
_entity.id
_entity.type
_entity.pdbx_description
1 polymer ?
#
loop_
_entity_poly.entity_id
_entity_poly.type
_entity_poly.pdbx_seq_one_letter_code
_entity_poly.pdbx_strand_id
1 'polypeptide(L)'
;MRAGDPFTHALFFKLAHLQPSNEATDDGLQWRVNVPQLGFHHPYVLKGVFSIAALHLARLRPNQRDALVEQAMMHHTAASSMALPLIPNASGDNFPPIFHFSMLTTVITFARPRAPDNFLLVSDGILPDWLLICRGIRSLLQSEGEAVLSLPCFDTLLYAGMRLSVQWEKENQEHEALKDLENNIRHHSQPHKIAELCDGILTLRRCFNLFSKSGFSDEERMRSALMWMVKVPDPFVELLKSHDSEALCVLAFFCVLLKRLEHLWWIEGWAFHLIERIYTTLDDRYRLWIRWPLEETGWAP
;
A
#
# COMPACT_ATOMS: atom_id res chain seq x y z
N MET A 1 -31.68 -13.03 -4.29
CA MET A 1 -31.15 -12.64 -5.62
C MET A 1 -30.61 -13.89 -6.29
N ARG A 2 -30.96 -14.12 -7.57
CA ARG A 2 -30.69 -15.39 -8.29
C ARG A 2 -29.17 -15.59 -8.49
N ALA A 3 -28.68 -16.73 -8.03
CA ALA A 3 -27.37 -17.26 -8.37
C ALA A 3 -27.34 -17.58 -9.87
N GLY A 4 -26.59 -16.81 -10.66
CA GLY A 4 -26.51 -17.01 -12.11
C GLY A 4 -26.07 -15.81 -12.94
N ASP A 5 -25.48 -14.78 -12.34
CA ASP A 5 -24.90 -13.66 -13.10
C ASP A 5 -23.45 -14.01 -13.51
N PRO A 6 -23.11 -14.07 -14.81
CA PRO A 6 -21.75 -14.29 -15.29
C PRO A 6 -20.73 -13.29 -14.72
N PHE A 7 -21.18 -12.10 -14.30
CA PHE A 7 -20.32 -11.12 -13.64
C PHE A 7 -19.83 -11.59 -12.27
N THR A 8 -20.67 -12.26 -11.48
CA THR A 8 -20.26 -12.74 -10.14
C THR A 8 -19.26 -13.89 -10.28
N HIS A 9 -19.48 -14.81 -11.22
CA HIS A 9 -18.56 -15.93 -11.45
C HIS A 9 -17.19 -15.46 -11.99
N ALA A 10 -17.16 -14.40 -12.80
CA ALA A 10 -15.91 -13.76 -13.24
C ALA A 10 -15.24 -12.93 -12.13
N LEU A 11 -16.00 -12.36 -11.19
CA LEU A 11 -15.51 -11.66 -10.00
C LEU A 11 -14.74 -12.61 -9.06
N PHE A 12 -15.32 -13.79 -8.81
CA PHE A 12 -14.76 -14.83 -7.94
C PHE A 12 -13.50 -15.49 -8.52
N PHE A 13 -13.43 -15.64 -9.84
CA PHE A 13 -12.24 -16.17 -10.52
C PHE A 13 -11.10 -15.15 -10.61
N LYS A 14 -11.41 -13.84 -10.55
CA LYS A 14 -10.42 -12.75 -10.73
C LYS A 14 -9.87 -12.17 -9.44
N LEU A 15 -10.60 -12.26 -8.33
CA LEU A 15 -10.02 -12.01 -7.00
C LEU A 15 -8.96 -13.05 -6.64
N ALA A 16 -9.06 -14.28 -7.17
CA ALA A 16 -8.02 -15.30 -7.06
C ALA A 16 -6.71 -14.91 -7.79
N HIS A 17 -6.77 -14.01 -8.79
CA HIS A 17 -5.58 -13.48 -9.49
C HIS A 17 -4.93 -12.27 -8.77
N LEU A 18 -5.37 -11.93 -7.56
CA LEU A 18 -4.52 -11.18 -6.62
C LEU A 18 -3.38 -12.05 -6.08
N GLN A 19 -3.38 -13.36 -6.33
CA GLN A 19 -2.31 -14.31 -6.04
C GLN A 19 -1.86 -15.01 -7.34
N PRO A 20 -0.55 -15.26 -7.54
CA PRO A 20 -0.05 -16.08 -8.65
C PRO A 20 -0.23 -17.60 -8.46
N SER A 21 -0.61 -18.08 -7.27
CA SER A 21 -0.65 -19.50 -6.94
C SER A 21 -2.08 -20.06 -6.87
N ASN A 22 -2.33 -21.15 -7.57
CA ASN A 22 -3.57 -21.94 -7.56
C ASN A 22 -3.74 -22.79 -6.28
N GLU A 23 -2.95 -22.54 -5.24
CA GLU A 23 -3.04 -23.28 -3.98
C GLU A 23 -4.11 -22.64 -3.08
N ALA A 24 -4.98 -23.46 -2.51
CA ALA A 24 -5.97 -23.00 -1.54
C ALA A 24 -5.27 -22.66 -0.21
N THR A 25 -4.61 -21.51 -0.17
CA THR A 25 -4.18 -20.89 1.08
C THR A 25 -5.40 -20.35 1.81
N ASP A 26 -5.34 -20.29 3.14
CA ASP A 26 -6.42 -19.71 3.97
C ASP A 26 -6.75 -18.28 3.49
N ASP A 27 -5.73 -17.51 3.12
CA ASP A 27 -5.88 -16.15 2.57
C ASP A 27 -6.60 -16.12 1.21
N GLY A 28 -6.40 -17.11 0.34
CA GLY A 28 -7.13 -17.21 -0.93
C GLY A 28 -8.63 -17.47 -0.73
N LEU A 29 -9.00 -18.21 0.31
CA LEU A 29 -10.41 -18.40 0.71
C LEU A 29 -11.01 -17.12 1.27
N GLN A 30 -10.25 -16.34 2.05
CA GLN A 30 -10.70 -15.05 2.60
C GLN A 30 -11.11 -14.08 1.47
N TRP A 31 -10.23 -13.86 0.48
CA TRP A 31 -10.51 -12.95 -0.62
C TRP A 31 -11.60 -13.45 -1.57
N ARG A 32 -11.68 -14.77 -1.80
CA ARG A 32 -12.64 -15.36 -2.72
C ARG A 32 -14.04 -15.50 -2.12
N VAL A 33 -14.16 -15.74 -0.82
CA VAL A 33 -15.46 -16.08 -0.20
C VAL A 33 -15.87 -15.04 0.83
N ASN A 34 -15.00 -14.76 1.80
CA ASN A 34 -15.38 -13.98 2.98
C ASN A 34 -15.53 -12.49 2.66
N VAL A 35 -14.60 -11.90 1.88
CA VAL A 35 -14.68 -10.48 1.51
C VAL A 35 -15.93 -10.16 0.68
N PRO A 36 -16.32 -10.95 -0.34
CA PRO A 36 -17.60 -10.75 -1.03
C PRO A 36 -18.83 -10.93 -0.13
N GLN A 37 -18.82 -11.93 0.78
CA GLN A 37 -19.91 -12.13 1.74
C GLN A 37 -20.06 -10.96 2.71
N LEU A 38 -18.93 -10.42 3.18
CA LEU A 38 -18.88 -9.20 3.97
C LEU A 38 -19.44 -8.01 3.17
N GLY A 39 -19.14 -7.93 1.88
CA GLY A 39 -19.70 -6.95 0.95
C GLY A 39 -21.22 -6.95 0.85
N PHE A 40 -21.88 -8.10 1.00
CA PHE A 40 -23.36 -8.15 1.00
C PHE A 40 -23.99 -7.51 2.24
N HIS A 41 -23.25 -7.44 3.35
CA HIS A 41 -23.68 -6.76 4.57
C HIS A 41 -23.18 -5.31 4.63
N HIS A 42 -22.07 -5.01 3.95
CA HIS A 42 -21.42 -3.70 3.94
C HIS A 42 -21.22 -3.21 2.49
N PRO A 43 -22.15 -2.39 1.94
CA PRO A 43 -22.14 -2.00 0.53
C PRO A 43 -20.85 -1.33 0.04
N TYR A 44 -20.12 -0.63 0.93
CA TYR A 44 -18.84 0.00 0.59
C TYR A 44 -17.73 -1.04 0.31
N VAL A 45 -17.71 -2.16 1.02
CA VAL A 45 -16.77 -3.27 0.75
C VAL A 45 -17.06 -3.86 -0.63
N LEU A 46 -18.34 -4.12 -0.94
CA LEU A 46 -18.74 -4.67 -2.24
C LEU A 46 -18.38 -3.73 -3.40
N LYS A 47 -18.59 -2.42 -3.23
CA LYS A 47 -18.19 -1.41 -4.22
C LYS A 47 -16.66 -1.36 -4.39
N GLY A 48 -15.88 -1.52 -3.32
CA GLY A 48 -14.43 -1.67 -3.41
C GLY A 48 -14.03 -2.90 -4.26
N VAL A 49 -14.69 -4.04 -4.04
CA VAL A 49 -14.48 -5.26 -4.85
C VAL A 49 -14.81 -5.01 -6.33
N PHE A 50 -15.94 -4.36 -6.64
CA PHE A 50 -16.30 -4.01 -8.02
C PHE A 50 -15.31 -3.06 -8.66
N SER A 51 -14.76 -2.12 -7.90
CA SER A 51 -13.71 -1.21 -8.39
C SER A 51 -12.47 -1.98 -8.84
N ILE A 52 -11.94 -2.88 -8.01
CA ILE A 52 -10.78 -3.73 -8.36
C ILE A 52 -11.10 -4.59 -9.59
N ALA A 53 -12.28 -5.20 -9.63
CA ALA A 53 -12.66 -6.05 -10.75
C ALA A 53 -12.76 -5.27 -12.07
N ALA A 54 -13.29 -4.05 -12.04
CA ALA A 54 -13.36 -3.17 -13.19
C ALA A 54 -11.95 -2.73 -13.65
N LEU A 55 -11.02 -2.40 -12.74
CA LEU A 55 -9.62 -2.10 -13.07
C LEU A 55 -8.91 -3.30 -13.70
N HIS A 56 -9.09 -4.48 -13.13
CA HIS A 56 -8.52 -5.70 -13.67
C HIS A 56 -9.10 -6.04 -15.06
N LEU A 57 -10.41 -5.82 -15.26
CA LEU A 57 -11.05 -5.94 -16.58
C LEU A 57 -10.52 -4.92 -17.58
N ALA A 58 -10.27 -3.68 -17.16
CA ALA A 58 -9.72 -2.63 -18.02
C ALA A 58 -8.35 -3.01 -18.57
N ARG A 59 -7.53 -3.69 -17.76
CA ARG A 59 -6.24 -4.24 -18.19
C ARG A 59 -6.38 -5.35 -19.24
N LEU A 60 -7.35 -6.24 -19.05
CA LEU A 60 -7.59 -7.37 -19.96
C LEU A 60 -8.35 -7.00 -21.24
N ARG A 61 -8.99 -5.83 -21.27
CA ARG A 61 -9.83 -5.35 -22.39
C ARG A 61 -9.45 -3.94 -22.81
N PRO A 62 -8.35 -3.76 -23.59
CA PRO A 62 -7.89 -2.46 -24.03
C PRO A 62 -8.97 -1.61 -24.72
N ASN A 63 -9.84 -2.24 -25.52
CA ASN A 63 -10.92 -1.57 -26.25
C ASN A 63 -12.01 -0.95 -25.36
N GLN A 64 -12.11 -1.36 -24.09
CA GLN A 64 -13.08 -0.86 -23.12
C GLN A 64 -12.39 -0.20 -21.91
N ARG A 65 -11.08 0.03 -22.00
CA ARG A 65 -10.24 0.42 -20.86
C ARG A 65 -10.77 1.67 -20.17
N ASP A 66 -11.03 2.74 -20.91
CA ASP A 66 -11.39 4.03 -20.33
C ASP A 66 -12.74 3.96 -19.62
N ALA A 67 -13.75 3.35 -20.26
CA ALA A 67 -15.06 3.13 -19.65
C ALA A 67 -14.99 2.25 -18.38
N LEU A 68 -14.16 1.21 -18.39
CA LEU A 68 -13.98 0.33 -17.22
C LEU A 68 -13.21 1.02 -16.08
N VAL A 69 -12.21 1.85 -16.41
CA VAL A 69 -11.52 2.69 -15.42
C VAL A 69 -12.50 3.69 -14.81
N GLU A 70 -13.32 4.36 -15.62
CA GLU A 70 -14.34 5.29 -15.13
C GLU A 70 -15.32 4.59 -14.18
N GLN A 71 -15.82 3.40 -14.55
CA GLN A 71 -16.65 2.57 -13.68
C GLN A 71 -15.96 2.21 -12.37
N ALA A 72 -14.69 1.83 -12.42
CA ALA A 72 -13.92 1.53 -11.22
C ALA A 72 -13.83 2.73 -10.28
N MET A 73 -13.56 3.92 -10.82
CA MET A 73 -13.45 5.15 -10.04
C MET A 73 -14.80 5.54 -9.45
N MET A 74 -15.90 5.44 -10.21
CA MET A 74 -17.26 5.66 -9.68
C MET A 74 -17.57 4.74 -8.49
N HIS A 75 -17.23 3.45 -8.60
CA HIS A 75 -17.40 2.51 -7.51
C HIS A 75 -16.57 2.88 -6.28
N HIS A 76 -15.29 3.24 -6.47
CA HIS A 76 -14.41 3.62 -5.37
C HIS A 76 -14.89 4.90 -4.68
N THR A 77 -15.22 5.95 -5.44
CA THR A 77 -15.75 7.21 -4.87
C THR A 77 -17.02 6.97 -4.06
N ALA A 78 -17.97 6.18 -4.59
CA ALA A 78 -19.19 5.84 -3.86
C ALA A 78 -18.94 4.96 -2.62
N ALA A 79 -17.92 4.11 -2.64
CA ALA A 79 -17.51 3.33 -1.49
C ALA A 79 -16.90 4.22 -0.40
N SER A 80 -15.98 5.11 -0.79
CA SER A 80 -15.30 6.04 0.13
C SER A 80 -16.30 7.00 0.78
N SER A 81 -17.29 7.52 0.04
CA SER A 81 -18.33 8.38 0.62
C SER A 81 -19.18 7.67 1.68
N MET A 82 -19.33 6.35 1.58
CA MET A 82 -20.04 5.52 2.56
C MET A 82 -19.15 5.15 3.76
N ALA A 83 -17.87 4.89 3.54
CA ALA A 83 -16.94 4.41 4.56
C ALA A 83 -16.34 5.53 5.42
N LEU A 84 -15.96 6.67 4.82
CA LEU A 84 -15.28 7.77 5.52
C LEU A 84 -16.03 8.26 6.78
N PRO A 85 -17.37 8.44 6.77
CA PRO A 85 -18.11 8.86 7.97
C PRO A 85 -18.11 7.83 9.10
N LEU A 86 -17.80 6.55 8.81
CA LEU A 86 -17.81 5.46 9.78
C LEU A 86 -16.47 5.35 10.53
N ILE A 87 -15.37 5.83 9.93
CA ILE A 87 -14.01 5.70 10.46
C ILE A 87 -13.85 6.29 11.88
N PRO A 88 -14.37 7.50 12.19
CA PRO A 88 -14.17 8.08 13.53
C PRO A 88 -14.77 7.27 14.68
N ASN A 89 -15.79 6.43 14.39
CA ASN A 89 -16.54 5.64 15.37
C ASN A 89 -16.33 4.13 15.16
N ALA A 90 -15.26 3.74 14.48
CA ALA A 90 -15.01 2.35 14.16
C ALA A 90 -14.43 1.60 15.38
N SER A 91 -15.19 0.70 15.97
CA SER A 91 -14.82 -0.16 17.09
C SER A 91 -15.63 -1.46 17.08
N GLY A 92 -15.07 -2.52 17.66
CA GLY A 92 -15.74 -3.83 17.72
C GLY A 92 -16.18 -4.33 16.33
N ASP A 93 -17.47 -4.57 16.16
CA ASP A 93 -18.04 -5.26 14.99
C ASP A 93 -18.00 -4.46 13.68
N ASN A 94 -17.94 -3.13 13.73
CA ASN A 94 -17.88 -2.30 12.51
C ASN A 94 -16.42 -2.09 12.01
N PHE A 95 -15.42 -2.48 12.80
CA PHE A 95 -14.02 -2.28 12.48
C PHE A 95 -13.49 -3.23 11.38
N PRO A 96 -13.74 -4.56 11.43
CA PRO A 96 -13.30 -5.48 10.37
C PRO A 96 -13.70 -5.06 8.95
N PRO A 97 -14.95 -4.68 8.64
CA PRO A 97 -15.29 -4.27 7.27
C PRO A 97 -14.62 -2.96 6.84
N ILE A 98 -14.39 -2.01 7.76
CA ILE A 98 -13.62 -0.78 7.47
C ILE A 98 -12.15 -1.13 7.16
N PHE A 99 -11.57 -2.06 7.93
CA PHE A 99 -10.23 -2.58 7.67
C PHE A 99 -10.12 -3.20 6.27
N HIS A 100 -11.03 -4.10 5.90
CA HIS A 100 -11.06 -4.70 4.57
C HIS A 100 -11.21 -3.65 3.47
N PHE A 101 -12.08 -2.67 3.67
CA PHE A 101 -12.25 -1.59 2.71
C PHE A 101 -10.95 -0.80 2.49
N SER A 102 -10.14 -0.59 3.52
CA SER A 102 -8.84 0.08 3.36
C SER A 102 -7.81 -0.72 2.57
N MET A 103 -7.81 -2.05 2.73
CA MET A 103 -6.97 -2.94 1.93
C MET A 103 -7.38 -2.86 0.46
N LEU A 104 -8.69 -2.94 0.19
CA LEU A 104 -9.23 -2.76 -1.16
C LEU A 104 -8.86 -1.40 -1.74
N THR A 105 -9.01 -0.34 -0.96
CA THR A 105 -8.67 1.05 -1.34
C THR A 105 -7.19 1.19 -1.67
N THR A 106 -6.32 0.51 -0.92
CA THR A 106 -4.88 0.47 -1.21
C THR A 106 -4.62 -0.20 -2.57
N VAL A 107 -5.20 -1.37 -2.82
CA VAL A 107 -5.06 -2.06 -4.12
C VAL A 107 -5.62 -1.21 -5.27
N ILE A 108 -6.78 -0.58 -5.09
CA ILE A 108 -7.39 0.33 -6.09
C ILE A 108 -6.46 1.50 -6.41
N THR A 109 -5.81 2.06 -5.39
CA THR A 109 -4.88 3.19 -5.54
C THR A 109 -3.69 2.85 -6.42
N PHE A 110 -3.16 1.64 -6.28
CA PHE A 110 -2.08 1.17 -7.14
C PHE A 110 -2.59 0.73 -8.53
N ALA A 111 -3.75 0.09 -8.60
CA ALA A 111 -4.30 -0.42 -9.85
C ALA A 111 -4.84 0.68 -10.79
N ARG A 112 -5.19 1.86 -10.28
CA ARG A 112 -5.69 2.98 -11.10
C ARG A 112 -4.60 3.51 -12.05
N PRO A 113 -4.98 4.13 -13.19
CA PRO A 113 -4.01 4.77 -14.07
C PRO A 113 -3.14 5.78 -13.32
N ARG A 114 -1.84 5.75 -13.61
CA ARG A 114 -0.86 6.65 -13.01
C ARG A 114 -0.93 8.00 -13.70
N ALA A 115 -1.27 9.05 -12.95
CA ALA A 115 -1.17 10.41 -13.45
C ALA A 115 0.31 10.87 -13.44
N PRO A 116 0.73 11.73 -14.39
CA PRO A 116 2.12 12.19 -14.51
C PRO A 116 2.65 12.96 -13.29
N ASP A 117 1.79 13.41 -12.40
CA ASP A 117 2.06 14.20 -11.19
C ASP A 117 2.02 13.37 -9.88
N ASN A 118 1.69 12.09 -9.96
CA ASN A 118 1.40 11.27 -8.78
C ASN A 118 2.66 10.62 -8.15
N PHE A 119 3.02 11.02 -6.92
CA PHE A 119 4.12 10.44 -6.09
C PHE A 119 3.62 9.33 -5.16
N LEU A 120 2.44 8.75 -5.43
CA LEU A 120 1.75 7.71 -4.65
C LEU A 120 1.26 8.18 -3.27
N LEU A 121 2.18 8.63 -2.40
CA LEU A 121 1.89 9.15 -1.05
C LEU A 121 1.44 10.61 -1.07
N VAL A 122 1.71 11.33 -2.17
CA VAL A 122 1.36 12.74 -2.37
C VAL A 122 0.85 12.92 -3.80
N SER A 123 -0.25 13.63 -3.94
CA SER A 123 -0.75 14.14 -5.23
C SER A 123 -1.04 15.62 -5.04
N ASP A 124 -0.36 16.49 -5.79
CA ASP A 124 -0.51 17.96 -5.72
C ASP A 124 -0.34 18.58 -4.33
N GLY A 125 0.57 18.05 -3.51
CA GLY A 125 0.81 18.53 -2.14
C GLY A 125 -0.28 18.15 -1.13
N ILE A 126 -1.34 17.46 -1.56
CA ILE A 126 -2.43 16.98 -0.71
C ILE A 126 -2.22 15.49 -0.40
N LEU A 127 -2.59 15.10 0.83
CA LEU A 127 -2.61 13.69 1.20
C LEU A 127 -3.79 13.01 0.48
N PRO A 128 -3.55 11.93 -0.28
CA PRO A 128 -4.64 11.22 -0.94
C PRO A 128 -5.66 10.63 0.06
N ASP A 129 -6.94 10.61 -0.31
CA ASP A 129 -8.04 10.07 0.53
C ASP A 129 -7.76 8.65 1.05
N TRP A 130 -7.12 7.81 0.23
CA TRP A 130 -6.80 6.44 0.63
C TRP A 130 -5.83 6.39 1.83
N LEU A 131 -4.89 7.33 1.90
CA LEU A 131 -3.91 7.41 2.96
C LEU A 131 -4.54 7.96 4.25
N LEU A 132 -5.55 8.84 4.13
CA LEU A 132 -6.40 9.23 5.26
C LEU A 132 -7.15 8.02 5.84
N ILE A 133 -7.74 7.18 4.98
CA ILE A 133 -8.43 5.95 5.41
C ILE A 133 -7.46 5.02 6.16
N CYS A 134 -6.28 4.79 5.60
CA CYS A 134 -5.24 3.98 6.24
C CYS A 134 -4.76 4.55 7.59
N ARG A 135 -4.57 5.87 7.68
CA ARG A 135 -4.18 6.54 8.94
C ARG A 135 -5.28 6.50 9.99
N GLY A 136 -6.54 6.63 9.59
CA GLY A 136 -7.68 6.45 10.48
C GLY A 136 -7.66 5.06 11.12
N ILE A 137 -7.44 4.03 10.31
CA ILE A 137 -7.32 2.64 10.78
C ILE A 137 -6.09 2.44 11.67
N ARG A 138 -4.94 3.04 11.32
CA ARG A 138 -3.76 3.04 12.20
C ARG A 138 -4.08 3.59 13.59
N SER A 139 -4.78 4.72 13.66
CA SER A 139 -5.17 5.35 14.93
C SER A 139 -6.07 4.42 15.76
N LEU A 140 -7.02 3.75 15.11
CA LEU A 140 -7.95 2.82 15.76
C LEU A 140 -7.24 1.56 16.27
N LEU A 141 -6.31 1.02 15.47
CA LEU A 141 -5.46 -0.10 15.87
C LEU A 141 -4.59 0.24 17.09
N GLN A 142 -4.08 1.47 17.14
CA GLN A 142 -3.28 1.96 18.27
C GLN A 142 -4.13 2.20 19.53
N SER A 143 -5.36 2.70 19.38
CA SER A 143 -6.24 2.97 20.53
C SER A 143 -6.78 1.70 21.20
N GLU A 144 -7.05 0.66 20.42
CA GLU A 144 -7.53 -0.64 20.92
C GLU A 144 -6.39 -1.54 21.43
N GLY A 145 -5.13 -1.22 21.09
CA GLY A 145 -3.93 -1.91 21.56
C GLY A 145 -3.85 -3.39 21.18
N GLU A 146 -3.09 -4.16 21.96
CA GLU A 146 -2.99 -5.63 21.80
C GLU A 146 -4.27 -6.36 22.27
N ALA A 147 -5.18 -5.69 22.98
CA ALA A 147 -6.43 -6.29 23.46
C ALA A 147 -7.32 -6.74 22.30
N VAL A 148 -7.21 -6.05 21.16
CA VAL A 148 -7.86 -6.46 19.91
C VAL A 148 -7.41 -7.86 19.47
N LEU A 149 -6.14 -8.26 19.64
CA LEU A 149 -5.69 -9.63 19.31
C LEU A 149 -6.35 -10.74 20.14
N SER A 150 -7.03 -10.38 21.24
CA SER A 150 -7.67 -11.32 22.16
C SER A 150 -9.18 -11.47 21.94
N LEU A 151 -9.80 -10.71 21.02
CA LEU A 151 -11.25 -10.83 20.81
C LEU A 151 -11.61 -12.11 20.03
N PRO A 152 -12.73 -12.79 20.35
CA PRO A 152 -13.11 -14.07 19.74
C PRO A 152 -13.49 -14.02 18.25
N CYS A 153 -13.60 -12.83 17.67
CA CYS A 153 -14.22 -12.56 16.36
C CYS A 153 -13.22 -12.06 15.31
N PHE A 154 -11.91 -12.29 15.50
CA PHE A 154 -10.93 -11.75 14.55
C PHE A 154 -10.92 -12.48 13.22
N ASP A 155 -11.13 -11.70 12.17
CA ASP A 155 -10.84 -12.06 10.80
C ASP A 155 -9.36 -12.47 10.63
N THR A 156 -9.12 -13.60 9.95
CA THR A 156 -7.78 -14.17 9.78
C THR A 156 -6.80 -13.18 9.13
N LEU A 157 -7.25 -12.38 8.16
CA LEU A 157 -6.38 -11.42 7.46
C LEU A 157 -5.95 -10.29 8.41
N LEU A 158 -6.89 -9.80 9.21
CA LEU A 158 -6.62 -8.76 10.20
C LEU A 158 -5.64 -9.26 11.27
N TYR A 159 -5.86 -10.48 11.78
CA TYR A 159 -4.95 -11.12 12.73
C TYR A 159 -3.54 -11.32 12.16
N ALA A 160 -3.44 -11.83 10.93
CA ALA A 160 -2.16 -11.98 10.23
C ALA A 160 -1.43 -10.64 10.05
N GLY A 161 -2.17 -9.59 9.66
CA GLY A 161 -1.64 -8.23 9.54
C GLY A 161 -1.08 -7.67 10.84
N MET A 162 -1.79 -7.86 11.95
CA MET A 162 -1.33 -7.41 13.28
C MET A 162 -0.10 -8.16 13.77
N ARG A 163 -0.06 -9.50 13.60
CA ARG A 163 1.11 -10.30 13.95
C ARG A 163 2.34 -9.85 13.17
N LEU A 164 2.19 -9.64 11.86
CA LEU A 164 3.25 -9.12 11.02
C LEU A 164 3.68 -7.72 11.46
N SER A 165 2.73 -6.88 11.87
CA SER A 165 3.01 -5.53 12.39
C SER A 165 3.88 -5.53 13.64
N VAL A 166 3.60 -6.40 14.60
CA VAL A 166 4.42 -6.58 15.80
C VAL A 166 5.81 -7.10 15.44
N GLN A 167 5.89 -8.07 14.51
CA GLN A 167 7.18 -8.59 14.05
C GLN A 167 8.00 -7.49 13.35
N TRP A 168 7.36 -6.74 12.44
CA TRP A 168 7.97 -5.67 11.67
C TRP A 168 8.60 -4.58 12.55
N GLU A 169 7.98 -4.23 13.69
CA GLU A 169 8.53 -3.23 14.61
C GLU A 169 9.82 -3.67 15.30
N LYS A 170 10.02 -4.97 15.46
CA LYS A 170 11.22 -5.57 16.08
C LYS A 170 12.40 -5.62 15.12
N GLU A 171 12.16 -5.46 13.83
CA GLU A 171 13.23 -5.52 12.83
C GLU A 171 14.07 -4.24 12.86
N ASN A 172 15.38 -4.40 12.89
CA ASN A 172 16.34 -3.28 12.83
C ASN A 172 17.75 -3.77 12.49
N GLN A 173 17.87 -4.81 11.66
CA GLN A 173 19.17 -5.25 11.15
C GLN A 173 19.68 -4.20 10.15
N GLU A 174 20.96 -3.86 10.25
CA GLU A 174 21.58 -2.88 9.36
C GLU A 174 21.44 -3.28 7.89
N HIS A 175 21.24 -2.27 7.04
CA HIS A 175 21.18 -2.40 5.59
C HIS A 175 22.14 -1.39 4.99
N GLU A 176 23.21 -1.85 4.34
CA GLU A 176 24.34 -1.01 3.93
C GLU A 176 23.92 0.22 3.13
N ALA A 177 23.13 0.05 2.06
CA ALA A 177 22.72 1.19 1.24
C ALA A 177 21.85 2.22 1.98
N LEU A 178 21.08 1.79 2.99
CA LEU A 178 20.28 2.71 3.82
C LEU A 178 21.14 3.40 4.88
N LYS A 179 22.19 2.73 5.37
CA LYS A 179 23.18 3.30 6.27
C LYS A 179 23.97 4.41 5.58
N ASP A 180 24.35 4.20 4.32
CA ASP A 180 25.00 5.23 3.51
C ASP A 180 24.11 6.46 3.30
N LEU A 181 22.83 6.24 2.98
CA LEU A 181 21.86 7.34 2.90
C LEU A 181 21.69 8.07 4.24
N GLU A 182 21.56 7.32 5.33
CA GLU A 182 21.43 7.89 6.68
C GLU A 182 22.65 8.76 7.03
N ASN A 183 23.86 8.27 6.72
CA ASN A 183 25.08 9.04 6.90
C ASN A 183 25.04 10.33 6.08
N ASN A 184 24.69 10.27 4.80
CA ASN A 184 24.58 11.46 3.95
C ASN A 184 23.61 12.49 4.55
N ILE A 185 22.42 12.06 4.99
CA ILE A 185 21.43 12.93 5.63
C ILE A 185 21.99 13.57 6.89
N ARG A 186 22.64 12.80 7.77
CA ARG A 186 23.21 13.32 9.02
C ARG A 186 24.31 14.36 8.81
N HIS A 187 25.08 14.27 7.73
CA HIS A 187 26.19 15.19 7.45
C HIS A 187 25.79 16.41 6.63
N HIS A 188 24.72 16.31 5.83
CA HIS A 188 24.41 17.29 4.80
C HIS A 188 23.04 17.96 4.92
N SER A 189 22.11 17.41 5.70
CA SER A 189 20.77 17.96 5.87
C SER A 189 20.70 18.97 7.01
N GLN A 190 19.67 19.81 6.95
CA GLN A 190 19.36 20.75 8.01
C GLN A 190 18.98 20.01 9.31
N PRO A 191 19.49 20.42 10.49
CA PRO A 191 19.28 19.69 11.75
C PRO A 191 17.82 19.38 12.10
N HIS A 192 16.91 20.29 11.76
CA HIS A 192 15.48 20.16 12.07
C HIS A 192 14.76 19.05 11.28
N LYS A 193 15.33 18.56 10.16
CA LYS A 193 14.75 17.48 9.35
C LYS A 193 15.34 16.11 9.65
N ILE A 194 16.53 16.06 10.26
CA ILE A 194 17.32 14.82 10.39
C ILE A 194 16.54 13.73 11.12
N ALA A 195 15.86 14.07 12.22
CA ALA A 195 15.08 13.10 12.99
C ALA A 195 13.99 12.44 12.12
N GLU A 196 13.19 13.24 11.43
CA GLU A 196 12.08 12.78 10.60
C GLU A 196 12.54 11.94 9.40
N LEU A 197 13.65 12.32 8.79
CA LEU A 197 14.27 11.57 7.69
C LEU A 197 14.84 10.22 8.18
N CYS A 198 15.51 10.21 9.33
CA CYS A 198 16.03 8.99 9.95
C CYS A 198 14.90 8.04 10.35
N ASP A 199 13.76 8.55 10.83
CA ASP A 199 12.59 7.73 11.13
C ASP A 199 11.99 7.14 9.84
N GLY A 200 11.94 7.91 8.75
CA GLY A 200 11.62 7.40 7.41
C GLY A 200 12.54 6.24 6.98
N ILE A 201 13.86 6.39 7.18
CA ILE A 201 14.85 5.34 6.89
C ILE A 201 14.64 4.11 7.77
N LEU A 202 14.39 4.28 9.06
CA LEU A 202 14.17 3.18 10.01
C LEU A 202 12.96 2.34 9.58
N THR A 203 11.86 2.98 9.19
CA THR A 203 10.67 2.27 8.71
C THR A 203 10.95 1.51 7.41
N LEU A 204 11.75 2.05 6.48
CA LEU A 204 12.16 1.29 5.28
C LEU A 204 13.08 0.12 5.61
N ARG A 205 14.04 0.31 6.52
CA ARG A 205 14.97 -0.74 6.97
C ARG A 205 14.22 -1.96 7.47
N ARG A 206 13.17 -1.75 8.27
CA ARG A 206 12.27 -2.82 8.73
C ARG A 206 11.70 -3.61 7.56
N CYS A 207 11.18 -2.96 6.53
CA CYS A 207 10.70 -3.64 5.33
C CYS A 207 11.80 -4.45 4.65
N PHE A 208 12.97 -3.86 4.41
CA PHE A 208 14.08 -4.58 3.77
C PHE A 208 14.51 -5.82 4.55
N ASN A 209 14.49 -5.80 5.88
CA ASN A 209 14.77 -6.97 6.70
C ASN A 209 13.76 -8.11 6.45
N LEU A 210 12.47 -7.81 6.28
CA LEU A 210 11.46 -8.84 5.96
C LEU A 210 11.66 -9.40 4.55
N PHE A 211 12.02 -8.55 3.59
CA PHE A 211 12.31 -8.99 2.22
C PHE A 211 13.56 -9.87 2.13
N SER A 212 14.55 -9.64 2.99
CA SER A 212 15.84 -10.35 2.94
C SER A 212 15.82 -11.69 3.67
N LYS A 213 14.91 -11.88 4.63
CA LYS A 213 14.79 -13.14 5.39
C LYS A 213 14.06 -14.22 4.59
N SER A 214 14.56 -15.45 4.64
CA SER A 214 14.03 -16.62 3.93
C SER A 214 12.78 -17.26 4.56
N GLY A 215 12.25 -16.68 5.64
CA GLY A 215 11.08 -17.20 6.37
C GLY A 215 9.75 -16.49 6.10
N PHE A 216 9.75 -15.45 5.26
CA PHE A 216 8.54 -14.69 4.94
C PHE A 216 8.04 -15.03 3.55
N SER A 217 6.73 -15.27 3.45
CA SER A 217 6.01 -15.43 2.20
C SER A 217 5.99 -14.13 1.39
N ASP A 218 5.73 -14.23 0.08
CA ASP A 218 5.59 -13.04 -0.78
C ASP A 218 4.42 -12.15 -0.34
N GLU A 219 3.39 -12.74 0.25
CA GLU A 219 2.28 -11.97 0.81
C GLU A 219 2.67 -11.19 2.07
N GLU A 220 3.50 -11.76 2.96
CA GLU A 220 4.02 -11.03 4.12
C GLU A 220 4.95 -9.90 3.68
N ARG A 221 5.76 -10.12 2.63
CA ARG A 221 6.60 -9.06 2.03
C ARG A 221 5.74 -7.95 1.43
N MET A 222 4.70 -8.30 0.68
CA MET A 222 3.71 -7.36 0.17
C MET A 222 3.06 -6.57 1.32
N ARG A 223 2.51 -7.26 2.33
CA ARG A 223 1.90 -6.64 3.51
C ARG A 223 2.89 -5.72 4.22
N SER A 224 4.17 -6.06 4.29
CA SER A 224 5.21 -5.20 4.86
C SER A 224 5.39 -3.90 4.08
N ALA A 225 5.43 -3.95 2.74
CA ALA A 225 5.51 -2.74 1.92
C ALA A 225 4.24 -1.88 2.05
N LEU A 226 3.05 -2.51 2.10
CA LEU A 226 1.79 -1.81 2.35
C LEU A 226 1.78 -1.14 3.74
N MET A 227 2.26 -1.86 4.75
CA MET A 227 2.34 -1.38 6.12
C MET A 227 3.28 -0.18 6.27
N TRP A 228 4.38 -0.13 5.51
CA TRP A 228 5.24 1.06 5.49
C TRP A 228 4.47 2.32 5.13
N MET A 229 3.64 2.28 4.09
CA MET A 229 2.84 3.43 3.69
C MET A 229 1.84 3.86 4.78
N VAL A 230 1.37 2.90 5.58
CA VAL A 230 0.49 3.19 6.72
C VAL A 230 1.28 3.75 7.91
N LYS A 231 2.46 3.20 8.21
CA LYS A 231 3.25 3.49 9.41
C LYS A 231 4.30 4.58 9.24
N VAL A 232 4.53 5.06 8.03
CA VAL A 232 5.47 6.15 7.77
C VAL A 232 5.07 7.38 8.63
N PRO A 233 6.03 8.05 9.30
CA PRO A 233 5.73 9.14 10.21
C PRO A 233 5.08 10.32 9.50
N ASP A 234 4.12 10.97 10.17
CA ASP A 234 3.43 12.12 9.59
C ASP A 234 4.39 13.29 9.25
N PRO A 235 5.38 13.65 10.09
CA PRO A 235 6.32 14.72 9.73
C PRO A 235 7.17 14.38 8.50
N PHE A 236 7.57 13.12 8.32
CA PHE A 236 8.25 12.67 7.10
C PHE A 236 7.35 12.85 5.86
N VAL A 237 6.05 12.57 5.98
CA VAL A 237 5.11 12.80 4.87
C VAL A 237 4.93 14.28 4.59
N GLU A 238 4.99 15.16 5.59
CA GLU A 238 4.99 16.61 5.35
C GLU A 238 6.22 17.06 4.54
N LEU A 239 7.41 16.47 4.78
CA LEU A 239 8.59 16.70 3.95
C LEU A 239 8.38 16.24 2.49
N LEU A 240 7.73 15.08 2.29
CA LEU A 240 7.37 14.61 0.95
C LEU A 240 6.38 15.55 0.26
N LYS A 241 5.40 16.11 0.98
CA LYS A 241 4.45 17.09 0.43
C LYS A 241 5.14 18.36 -0.03
N SER A 242 6.19 18.79 0.66
CA SER A 242 7.02 19.93 0.25
C SER A 242 8.04 19.60 -0.84
N HIS A 243 7.99 18.40 -1.44
CA HIS A 243 8.98 17.92 -2.42
C HIS A 243 10.43 18.03 -1.91
N ASP A 244 10.63 17.78 -0.61
CA ASP A 244 11.95 17.86 0.01
C ASP A 244 12.90 16.84 -0.61
N SER A 245 14.07 17.30 -1.08
CA SER A 245 14.99 16.46 -1.84
C SER A 245 15.48 15.25 -1.02
N GLU A 246 15.76 15.43 0.27
CA GLU A 246 16.20 14.32 1.11
C GLU A 246 15.09 13.31 1.40
N ALA A 247 13.85 13.79 1.59
CA ALA A 247 12.71 12.89 1.75
C ALA A 247 12.44 12.10 0.45
N LEU A 248 12.59 12.73 -0.72
CA LEU A 248 12.51 12.06 -2.01
C LEU A 248 13.62 11.01 -2.19
N CYS A 249 14.84 11.27 -1.69
CA CYS A 249 15.90 10.26 -1.66
C CYS A 249 15.50 9.04 -0.81
N VAL A 250 14.87 9.24 0.35
CA VAL A 250 14.33 8.12 1.15
C VAL A 250 13.23 7.38 0.39
N LEU A 251 12.30 8.10 -0.26
CA LEU A 251 11.25 7.50 -1.09
C LEU A 251 11.79 6.69 -2.28
N ALA A 252 12.95 7.06 -2.84
CA ALA A 252 13.59 6.28 -3.89
C ALA A 252 13.91 4.85 -3.45
N PHE A 253 14.30 4.64 -2.19
CA PHE A 253 14.54 3.30 -1.65
C PHE A 253 13.25 2.47 -1.54
N PHE A 254 12.10 3.11 -1.30
CA PHE A 254 10.81 2.41 -1.35
C PHE A 254 10.51 1.85 -2.75
N CYS A 255 10.98 2.53 -3.82
CA CYS A 255 10.79 2.06 -5.20
C CYS A 255 11.44 0.69 -5.45
N VAL A 256 12.53 0.38 -4.74
CA VAL A 256 13.17 -0.96 -4.80
C VAL A 256 12.25 -2.04 -4.23
N LEU A 257 11.53 -1.75 -3.15
CA LEU A 257 10.54 -2.68 -2.59
C LEU A 257 9.39 -2.90 -3.58
N LEU A 258 8.90 -1.82 -4.21
CA LEU A 258 7.88 -1.93 -5.26
C LEU A 258 8.38 -2.74 -6.46
N LYS A 259 9.64 -2.58 -6.86
CA LYS A 259 10.24 -3.35 -7.96
C LYS A 259 10.19 -4.85 -7.68
N ARG A 260 10.50 -5.25 -6.45
CA ARG A 260 10.46 -6.65 -6.01
C ARG A 260 9.03 -7.23 -5.97
N LEU A 261 8.02 -6.36 -5.95
CA LEU A 261 6.60 -6.73 -5.94
C LEU A 261 5.91 -6.59 -7.31
N GLU A 262 6.62 -6.33 -8.40
CA GLU A 262 6.02 -6.14 -9.74
C GLU A 262 5.33 -7.39 -10.32
N HIS A 263 5.53 -8.57 -9.72
CA HIS A 263 4.73 -9.76 -10.05
C HIS A 263 3.23 -9.57 -9.72
N LEU A 264 2.89 -8.60 -8.87
CA LEU A 264 1.52 -8.19 -8.61
C LEU A 264 1.06 -7.21 -9.68
N TRP A 265 0.03 -7.59 -10.45
CA TRP A 265 -0.44 -6.83 -11.62
C TRP A 265 -0.80 -5.36 -11.32
N TRP A 266 -1.18 -5.07 -10.06
CA TRP A 266 -1.56 -3.74 -9.61
C TRP A 266 -0.36 -2.89 -9.16
N ILE A 267 0.80 -3.50 -8.82
CA ILE A 267 2.06 -2.79 -8.52
C ILE A 267 2.91 -2.58 -9.78
N GLU A 268 2.73 -3.42 -10.80
CA GLU A 268 3.53 -3.36 -12.02
C GLU A 268 3.69 -1.94 -12.61
N GLY A 269 4.96 -1.53 -12.79
CA GLY A 269 5.34 -0.25 -13.35
C GLY A 269 5.38 0.91 -12.35
N TRP A 270 5.01 0.71 -11.08
CA TRP A 270 5.10 1.77 -10.07
C TRP A 270 6.53 2.12 -9.69
N ALA A 271 7.44 1.14 -9.64
CA ALA A 271 8.83 1.39 -9.31
C ALA A 271 9.46 2.38 -10.30
N PHE A 272 9.27 2.14 -11.60
CA PHE A 272 9.77 3.01 -12.67
C PHE A 272 9.08 4.37 -12.70
N HIS A 273 7.75 4.40 -12.60
CA HIS A 273 7.01 5.66 -12.55
C HIS A 273 7.48 6.57 -11.41
N LEU A 274 7.70 6.03 -10.21
CA LEU A 274 8.13 6.83 -9.06
C LEU A 274 9.61 7.22 -9.16
N ILE A 275 10.50 6.29 -9.50
CA ILE A 275 11.95 6.57 -9.52
C ILE A 275 12.30 7.61 -10.60
N GLU A 276 11.64 7.55 -11.77
CA GLU A 276 11.80 8.55 -12.84
C GLU A 276 11.40 9.94 -12.34
N ARG A 277 10.24 10.05 -11.70
CA ARG A 277 9.74 11.33 -11.18
C ARG A 277 10.60 11.88 -10.06
N ILE A 278 11.07 11.01 -9.17
CA ILE A 278 12.04 11.41 -8.14
C ILE A 278 13.31 11.93 -8.81
N TYR A 279 13.90 11.19 -9.76
CA TYR A 279 15.13 11.59 -10.43
C TYR A 279 15.02 12.93 -11.17
N THR A 280 13.91 13.14 -11.89
CA THR A 280 13.65 14.40 -12.62
C THR A 280 13.45 15.60 -11.69
N THR A 281 12.98 15.36 -10.46
CA THR A 281 12.76 16.40 -9.43
C THR A 281 14.05 16.74 -8.68
N LEU A 282 14.95 15.78 -8.52
CA LEU A 282 16.19 15.95 -7.78
C LEU A 282 17.28 16.65 -8.61
N ASP A 283 18.04 17.51 -7.94
CA ASP A 283 19.31 18.05 -8.47
C ASP A 283 20.41 16.98 -8.49
N ASP A 284 21.47 17.25 -9.28
CA ASP A 284 22.61 16.34 -9.47
C ASP A 284 23.25 15.85 -8.18
N ARG A 285 23.29 16.70 -7.15
CA ARG A 285 23.82 16.33 -5.83
C ARG A 285 23.04 15.17 -5.21
N TYR A 286 21.71 15.23 -5.23
CA TYR A 286 20.84 14.24 -4.61
C TYR A 286 20.66 13.00 -5.48
N ARG A 287 20.83 13.11 -6.80
CA ARG A 287 20.89 11.96 -7.72
C ARG A 287 22.03 10.99 -7.35
N LEU A 288 23.11 11.48 -6.74
CA LEU A 288 24.19 10.63 -6.22
C LEU A 288 23.73 9.74 -5.04
N TRP A 289 22.76 10.20 -4.25
CA TRP A 289 22.29 9.48 -3.06
C TRP A 289 21.34 8.34 -3.41
N ILE A 290 20.76 8.37 -4.61
CA ILE A 290 19.80 7.36 -5.09
C ILE A 290 20.41 6.40 -6.11
N ARG A 291 21.73 6.36 -6.28
CA ARG A 291 22.41 5.44 -7.22
C ARG A 291 22.04 3.98 -6.99
N TRP A 292 22.08 3.52 -5.74
CA TRP A 292 21.72 2.16 -5.40
C TRP A 292 20.25 1.84 -5.75
N PRO A 293 19.25 2.69 -5.42
CA PRO A 293 17.90 2.53 -5.95
C PRO A 293 17.78 2.47 -7.48
N LEU A 294 18.55 3.29 -8.22
CA LEU A 294 18.51 3.25 -9.70
C LEU A 294 19.00 1.89 -10.23
N GLU A 295 20.11 1.40 -9.68
CA GLU A 295 20.69 0.09 -10.04
C GLU A 295 19.74 -1.07 -9.72
N GLU A 296 19.19 -1.09 -8.50
CA GLU A 296 18.27 -2.16 -8.05
C GLU A 296 16.93 -2.15 -8.80
N THR A 297 16.44 -0.96 -9.19
CA THR A 297 15.23 -0.88 -10.01
C THR A 297 15.53 -1.24 -11.47
N GLY A 298 16.77 -1.04 -11.93
CA GLY A 298 17.16 -1.17 -13.34
C GLY A 298 16.72 0.02 -14.18
N TRP A 299 16.48 1.18 -13.57
CA TRP A 299 16.09 2.40 -14.26
C TRP A 299 17.34 3.21 -14.66
N ALA A 300 17.31 3.77 -15.87
CA ALA A 300 18.34 4.66 -16.38
C ALA A 300 17.69 5.88 -17.07
N PRO A 301 18.26 7.09 -16.92
CA PRO A 301 17.77 8.32 -17.56
C PRO A 301 18.05 8.37 -19.06
#